data_AF-A0A6G8NZ33-F1
#
_entry.id   AF-A0A6G8NZ33-F1
#
_cell.length_a   1.000
_cell.length_b   1.000
_cell.length_c   1.000
_cell.angle_alpha   90.00
_cell.angle_beta   90.00
_cell.angle_gamma   90.00
#
_symmetry.space_group_name_H-M   'P 1'
#
loop_
_entity.id
_entity.type
_entity.pdbx_description
1 polymer ?
#
loop_
_entity_poly.entity_id
_entity_poly.type
_entity_poly.pdbx_seq_one_letter_code
_entity_poly.pdbx_strand_id
1 'polypeptide(L)'
;MLHQKNLLDITVIHGDGPTTAAKKGGDNIGFSGHKKVKGDKVVAFCDRNCNVIAPVVSGPGNRHKSPLLREALPKLRRTAKAVGFDLHGRIVSLDGVYDCCLNRKAIFN
;
A
#
# COMPACT_ATOMS: atom_id res chain seq x y z
N MET A 1 1.02 -17.11 -10.80
CA MET A 1 0.09 -18.15 -10.32
C MET A 1 -1.34 -17.63 -10.04
N LEU A 2 -1.58 -16.61 -9.18
CA LEU A 2 -2.96 -16.16 -8.91
C LEU A 2 -3.67 -15.55 -10.13
N HIS A 3 -2.99 -14.63 -10.85
CA HIS A 3 -3.53 -14.01 -12.06
C HIS A 3 -3.83 -15.05 -13.16
N GLN A 4 -2.88 -15.93 -13.43
CA GLN A 4 -3.00 -17.00 -14.43
C GLN A 4 -4.11 -18.01 -14.13
N LYS A 5 -4.45 -18.20 -12.85
CA LYS A 5 -5.55 -19.08 -12.40
C LYS A 5 -6.90 -18.33 -12.27
N ASN A 6 -6.95 -17.07 -12.69
CA ASN A 6 -8.13 -16.20 -12.59
C ASN A 6 -8.67 -16.07 -11.15
N LEU A 7 -7.77 -16.07 -10.16
CA LEU A 7 -8.10 -15.95 -8.73
C LEU A 7 -7.92 -14.53 -8.19
N LEU A 8 -7.35 -13.63 -9.00
CA LEU A 8 -7.25 -12.21 -8.67
C LEU A 8 -8.48 -11.44 -9.16
N ASP A 9 -9.11 -10.69 -8.27
CA ASP A 9 -10.15 -9.73 -8.61
C ASP A 9 -9.63 -8.29 -8.45
N ILE A 10 -9.08 -7.78 -9.55
CA ILE A 10 -8.51 -6.42 -9.66
C ILE A 10 -9.56 -5.33 -9.95
N THR A 11 -10.86 -5.63 -9.86
CA THR A 11 -11.90 -4.59 -10.04
C THR A 11 -11.80 -3.48 -9.00
N VAL A 12 -11.37 -3.84 -7.79
CA VAL A 12 -11.08 -2.93 -6.68
C VAL A 12 -9.74 -3.33 -6.08
N ILE A 13 -8.91 -2.32 -5.82
CA ILE A 13 -7.65 -2.49 -5.09
C ILE A 13 -7.75 -1.71 -3.79
N HIS A 14 -7.56 -2.38 -2.67
CA HIS A 14 -7.55 -1.76 -1.35
C HIS A 14 -6.11 -1.45 -0.95
N GLY A 15 -5.85 -0.22 -0.50
CA GLY A 15 -4.54 0.20 -0.02
C GLY A 15 -4.62 0.72 1.41
N ASP A 16 -3.71 0.23 2.28
CA ASP A 16 -3.55 0.76 3.63
C ASP A 16 -2.09 0.75 4.06
N GLY A 17 -1.79 1.51 5.12
CA GLY A 17 -0.50 1.61 5.78
C GLY A 17 -0.52 1.04 7.20
N PRO A 18 -0.68 -0.29 7.40
CA PRO A 18 -0.61 -0.92 8.71
C PRO A 18 0.74 -0.69 9.39
N THR A 19 0.73 -0.70 10.72
CA THR A 19 1.94 -0.60 11.56
C THR A 19 2.13 -1.91 12.30
N THR A 20 3.31 -2.53 12.17
CA THR A 20 3.67 -3.75 12.89
C THR A 20 4.52 -3.40 14.09
N ALA A 21 4.15 -3.92 15.27
CA ALA A 21 4.85 -3.62 16.51
C ALA A 21 6.18 -4.36 16.61
N ALA A 22 7.24 -3.65 16.97
CA ALA A 22 8.56 -4.22 17.18
C ALA A 22 8.85 -4.42 18.67
N LYS A 23 9.20 -5.64 19.07
CA LYS A 23 9.51 -5.99 20.47
C LYS A 23 11.00 -5.87 20.83
N LYS A 24 11.91 -6.24 19.93
CA LYS A 24 13.37 -6.30 20.19
C LYS A 24 14.23 -5.49 19.20
N GLY A 25 13.63 -4.60 18.41
CA GLY A 25 14.31 -3.82 17.36
C GLY A 25 13.82 -4.17 15.95
N GLY A 26 14.54 -3.68 14.94
CA GLY A 26 14.25 -3.86 13.51
C GLY A 26 14.86 -2.74 12.66
N ASP A 27 14.80 -2.87 11.34
CA ASP A 27 15.48 -1.93 10.43
C ASP A 27 14.77 -0.58 10.28
N ASN A 28 13.43 -0.58 10.41
CA ASN A 28 12.58 0.59 10.19
C ASN A 28 11.73 0.92 11.43
N ILE A 29 12.35 1.04 12.60
CA ILE A 29 11.61 1.26 13.84
C ILE A 29 11.42 2.75 14.12
N GLY A 30 10.15 3.16 14.22
CA GLY A 30 9.75 4.49 14.67
C GLY A 30 8.59 4.42 15.66
N PHE A 31 8.53 5.37 16.58
CA PHE A 31 7.41 5.45 17.54
C PHE A 31 6.20 6.15 16.92
N SER A 32 5.10 5.43 16.74
CA SER A 32 3.84 6.02 16.33
C SER A 32 3.15 6.64 17.55
N GLY A 33 3.05 7.98 17.60
CA GLY A 33 2.29 8.66 18.66
C GLY A 33 0.80 8.30 18.65
N HIS A 34 0.22 8.11 17.46
CA HIS A 34 -1.18 7.73 17.30
C HIS A 34 -1.47 6.31 17.79
N LYS A 35 -0.63 5.33 17.45
CA LYS A 35 -0.81 3.93 17.87
C LYS A 35 -0.13 3.61 19.22
N LYS A 36 0.63 4.55 19.77
CA LYS A 36 1.42 4.42 21.02
C LYS A 36 2.34 3.19 21.02
N VAL A 37 2.93 2.86 19.87
CA VAL A 37 3.78 1.67 19.69
C VAL A 37 5.00 2.00 18.84
N LYS A 38 6.15 1.38 19.15
CA LYS A 38 7.34 1.37 18.29
C LYS A 38 7.20 0.26 17.25
N GLY A 39 7.45 0.59 16.00
CA GLY A 39 7.25 -0.36 14.92
C GLY A 39 7.64 0.19 13.57
N ASP A 40 7.44 -0.62 12.55
CA ASP A 40 7.53 -0.25 11.15
C ASP A 40 6.13 -0.10 10.57
N LYS A 41 6.05 0.60 9.44
CA LYS A 41 4.83 0.83 8.69
C LYS A 41 5.06 0.38 7.27
N VAL A 42 4.08 -0.29 6.69
CA VAL A 42 4.13 -0.77 5.31
C VAL A 42 2.90 -0.30 4.58
N VAL A 43 3.05 0.33 3.41
CA VAL A 43 1.95 0.55 2.48
C VAL A 43 1.81 -0.69 1.62
N ALA A 44 0.68 -1.38 1.76
CA ALA A 44 0.36 -2.62 1.05
C ALA A 44 -0.95 -2.47 0.28
N PHE A 45 -1.05 -3.22 -0.83
CA PHE A 45 -2.26 -3.33 -1.61
C PHE A 45 -2.75 -4.76 -1.69
N CYS A 46 -4.07 -4.94 -1.60
CA CYS A 46 -4.74 -6.19 -1.89
C CYS A 46 -5.86 -6.00 -2.91
N ASP A 47 -6.22 -7.10 -3.57
CA ASP A 47 -7.37 -7.15 -4.48
C ASP A 47 -8.69 -7.26 -3.68
N ARG A 48 -9.83 -7.35 -4.37
CA ARG A 48 -11.14 -7.50 -3.73
C ARG A 48 -11.27 -8.78 -2.89
N ASN A 49 -10.54 -9.83 -3.25
CA ASN A 49 -10.53 -11.12 -2.57
C ASN A 49 -9.50 -11.17 -1.42
N CYS A 50 -8.96 -10.03 -1.01
CA CYS A 50 -7.93 -9.89 0.01
C CYS A 50 -6.60 -10.61 -0.32
N ASN A 51 -6.37 -10.95 -1.60
CA ASN A 51 -5.05 -11.39 -2.05
C ASN A 51 -4.09 -10.21 -2.00
N VAL A 52 -3.00 -10.35 -1.26
CA VAL A 52 -1.94 -9.33 -1.25
C VAL A 52 -1.31 -9.27 -2.63
N ILE A 53 -1.45 -8.12 -3.29
CA ILE A 53 -0.82 -7.84 -4.59
C ILE A 53 0.64 -7.49 -4.36
N ALA A 54 0.91 -6.59 -3.41
CA ALA A 54 2.27 -6.25 -2.99
C ALA A 54 2.28 -5.45 -1.67
N PRO A 55 3.21 -5.73 -0.74
CA PRO A 55 3.78 -4.71 0.13
C PRO A 55 4.77 -3.88 -0.69
N VAL A 56 4.63 -2.56 -0.67
CA VAL A 56 5.25 -1.74 -1.72
C VAL A 56 6.31 -0.78 -1.19
N VAL A 57 6.06 -0.21 -0.02
CA VAL A 57 6.95 0.75 0.62
C VAL A 57 6.86 0.53 2.12
N SER A 58 8.01 0.38 2.77
CA SER A 58 8.12 0.42 4.22
C SER A 58 8.69 1.75 4.69
N GLY A 59 8.40 2.10 5.93
CA GLY A 59 9.02 3.22 6.61
C GLY A 59 8.85 3.13 8.12
N PRO A 60 9.55 3.98 8.89
CA PRO A 60 9.41 4.01 10.33
C PRO A 60 7.99 4.28 10.81
N GLY A 61 7.57 3.69 11.93
CA GLY A 61 6.21 3.82 12.47
C GLY A 61 5.76 5.26 12.74
N ASN A 62 6.70 6.19 12.97
CA ASN A 62 6.46 7.62 13.13
C ASN A 62 6.24 8.36 11.79
N ARG A 63 6.61 7.78 10.64
CA ARG A 63 6.44 8.38 9.33
C ARG A 63 4.97 8.32 8.92
N HIS A 64 4.44 9.42 8.39
CA HIS A 64 3.06 9.46 7.92
C HIS A 64 2.90 8.57 6.68
N LYS A 65 1.85 7.73 6.64
CA LYS A 65 1.56 6.84 5.50
C LYS A 65 1.12 7.57 4.23
N SER A 66 0.48 8.73 4.35
CA SER A 66 -0.04 9.47 3.19
C SER A 66 1.05 9.79 2.16
N PRO A 67 2.22 10.34 2.56
CA PRO A 67 3.37 10.50 1.66
C PRO A 67 3.89 9.22 1.01
N LEU A 68 3.87 8.09 1.73
CA LEU A 68 4.42 6.80 1.27
C LEU A 68 3.62 6.22 0.11
N LEU A 69 2.34 6.59 -0.03
CA LEU A 69 1.50 6.18 -1.16
C LEU A 69 2.13 6.58 -2.50
N ARG A 70 2.72 7.78 -2.58
CA ARG A 70 3.33 8.29 -3.83
C ARG A 70 4.57 7.49 -4.24
N GLU A 71 5.27 6.91 -3.28
CA GLU A 71 6.37 5.98 -3.55
C GLU A 71 5.85 4.58 -3.91
N ALA A 72 4.65 4.23 -3.44
CA ALA A 72 4.03 2.92 -3.65
C ALA A 72 3.36 2.79 -5.02
N LEU A 73 2.64 3.82 -5.49
CA LEU A 73 1.90 3.76 -6.77
C LEU A 73 2.78 3.37 -7.98
N PRO A 74 4.00 3.94 -8.19
CA PRO A 74 4.86 3.54 -9.30
C PRO A 74 5.29 2.07 -9.24
N LYS A 75 5.53 1.56 -8.03
CA LYS A 75 5.91 0.16 -7.80
C LYS A 75 4.71 -0.78 -8.02
N LEU A 76 3.50 -0.40 -7.59
CA LEU A 76 2.27 -1.12 -7.92
C LEU A 76 2.08 -1.24 -9.44
N ARG A 77 2.29 -0.15 -10.18
CA ARG A 77 2.23 -0.15 -11.65
C ARG A 77 3.27 -1.09 -12.28
N ARG A 78 4.49 -1.15 -11.73
CA ARG A 78 5.51 -2.10 -12.18
C ARG A 78 5.11 -3.55 -11.92
N THR A 79 4.55 -3.85 -10.75
CA THR A 79 4.02 -5.18 -10.42
C THR A 79 2.90 -5.57 -11.37
N ALA A 80 1.95 -4.67 -11.63
CA ALA A 80 0.86 -4.89 -12.58
C ALA A 80 1.38 -5.24 -13.98
N LYS A 81 2.34 -4.45 -14.49
CA LYS A 81 3.00 -4.71 -15.78
C LYS A 81 3.73 -6.05 -15.81
N ALA A 82 4.43 -6.41 -14.74
CA ALA A 82 5.20 -7.66 -14.66
C ALA A 82 4.29 -8.90 -14.56
N VAL A 83 3.15 -8.79 -13.89
CA VAL A 83 2.19 -9.89 -13.73
C VAL A 83 1.23 -9.99 -14.92
N GLY A 84 0.99 -8.89 -15.64
CA GLY A 84 0.17 -8.84 -16.84
C GLY A 84 -1.27 -8.36 -16.63
N PHE A 85 -1.57 -7.68 -15.53
CA PHE A 85 -2.90 -7.14 -15.27
C PHE A 85 -2.95 -5.60 -15.40
N ASP A 86 -4.11 -5.07 -15.75
CA ASP A 86 -4.31 -3.64 -16.01
C ASP A 86 -5.02 -2.93 -14.85
N LEU A 87 -4.47 -1.77 -14.47
CA LEU A 87 -4.97 -0.90 -13.40
C LEU A 87 -5.87 0.23 -13.93
N HIS A 88 -5.90 0.47 -15.25
CA HIS A 88 -6.68 1.55 -15.83
C HIS A 88 -8.20 1.32 -15.63
N GLY A 89 -8.91 2.37 -15.24
CA GLY A 89 -10.35 2.33 -14.96
C GLY A 89 -10.75 1.49 -13.73
N ARG A 90 -9.78 1.01 -12.94
CA ARG A 90 -10.04 0.25 -11.71
C ARG A 90 -10.24 1.19 -10.53
N ILE A 91 -10.96 0.71 -9.52
CA ILE A 91 -11.23 1.48 -8.31
C ILE A 91 -10.07 1.26 -7.33
N VAL A 92 -9.54 2.34 -6.77
CA VAL A 92 -8.62 2.28 -5.63
C VAL A 92 -9.35 2.74 -4.38
N SER A 93 -9.45 1.86 -3.39
CA SER A 93 -10.09 2.12 -2.10
C SER A 93 -9.01 2.39 -1.06
N LEU A 94 -9.02 3.59 -0.50
CA LEU A 94 -8.02 4.09 0.45
C LEU A 94 -8.73 4.71 1.65
N ASP A 95 -8.04 4.78 2.78
CA ASP A 95 -8.54 5.54 3.92
C ASP A 95 -8.51 7.07 3.68
N GLY A 96 -9.26 7.80 4.50
CA GLY A 96 -9.33 9.27 4.39
C GLY A 96 -8.01 9.98 4.63
N VAL A 97 -7.01 9.32 5.26
CA VAL A 97 -5.68 9.91 5.47
C VAL A 97 -4.94 10.11 4.13
N TYR A 98 -5.30 9.35 3.10
CA TYR A 98 -4.73 9.50 1.76
C TYR A 98 -5.38 10.62 0.95
N ASP A 99 -6.49 11.22 1.39
CA ASP A 99 -7.18 12.28 0.66
C ASP A 99 -6.43 13.62 0.76
N CYS A 100 -5.49 13.82 -0.16
CA CYS A 100 -4.83 15.10 -0.37
C CYS A 100 -4.58 15.35 -1.86
N CYS A 101 -4.44 16.62 -2.23
CA CYS A 101 -4.25 17.03 -3.63
C CYS A 101 -3.06 16.32 -4.31
N LEU A 102 -1.97 16.10 -3.57
CA LEU A 102 -0.76 15.44 -4.10
C LEU A 102 -1.00 13.97 -4.40
N ASN A 103 -1.74 13.26 -3.55
CA ASN A 103 -2.07 11.85 -3.78
C ASN A 103 -3.10 11.69 -4.88
N ARG A 104 -4.11 12.57 -4.95
CA ARG A 104 -5.08 12.58 -6.06
C ARG A 104 -4.37 12.74 -7.40
N LYS A 105 -3.44 13.71 -7.50
CA LYS A 105 -2.61 13.88 -8.70
C LYS A 105 -1.77 12.63 -9.02
N ALA A 106 -1.26 11.92 -8.02
CA ALA A 106 -0.47 10.71 -8.23
C ALA A 106 -1.31 9.47 -8.62
N ILE A 107 -2.61 9.45 -8.27
CA ILE A 107 -3.53 8.36 -8.62
C ILE A 107 -4.08 8.54 -10.04
N PHE A 108 -4.43 9.77 -10.41
CA PHE A 108 -5.14 10.06 -11.66
C PHE A 108 -4.24 10.49 -12.83
N ASN A 109 -2.95 10.75 -12.61
CA ASN A 109 -1.96 11.06 -13.67
C ASN A 109 -0.91 9.95 -13.78
#